data_AF-B8Y8U6-F1
#
_entry.id   AF-B8Y8U6-F1
#
_cell.length_a   1.000
_cell.length_b   1.000
_cell.length_c   1.000
_cell.angle_alpha   90.00
_cell.angle_beta   90.00
_cell.angle_gamma   90.00
#
_symmetry.space_group_name_H-M   'P 1'
#
loop_
_entity.id
_entity.type
_entity.pdbx_description
1 polymer ?
#
loop_
_entity_poly.entity_id
_entity_poly.type
_entity_poly.pdbx_seq_one_letter_code
_entity_poly.pdbx_strand_id
1 'polypeptide(L)'
;NQGGWFLIVGLFLTASIMFWWARTYRRAVELGMGLHIAWAFAAAIWLFLVLGLFRPILMGSWGEAVPYGIFSHLDWTAAFSLRYGNLFYNPFHALSIVFLYGSALLFAMHGATILAVTRYGGEREIEQI
;
A
#
# COMPACT_ATOMS: atom_id res chain seq x y z
N ASN A 1 -13.83 25.66 8.71
CA ASN A 1 -12.88 25.98 7.61
C ASN A 1 -11.40 25.83 7.98
N GLN A 2 -11.05 25.15 9.09
CA GLN A 2 -9.66 24.95 9.54
C GLN A 2 -9.45 23.47 9.93
N GLY A 3 -9.43 22.55 8.94
CA GLY A 3 -9.14 21.12 9.19
C GLY A 3 -10.32 20.20 9.52
N GLY A 4 -11.51 20.72 9.88
CA GLY A 4 -12.69 19.86 10.14
C GLY A 4 -13.08 18.95 8.96
N TRP A 5 -13.08 19.49 7.74
CA TRP A 5 -13.33 18.70 6.53
C TRP A 5 -12.26 17.63 6.29
N PHE A 6 -11.00 17.92 6.61
CA PHE A 6 -9.91 16.96 6.50
C PHE A 6 -10.15 15.73 7.38
N LEU A 7 -10.61 15.92 8.63
CA LEU A 7 -10.93 14.81 9.54
C LEU A 7 -12.13 13.99 9.05
N ILE A 8 -13.18 14.65 8.55
CA ILE A 8 -14.37 13.99 8.00
C ILE A 8 -13.99 13.12 6.80
N VAL A 9 -13.20 13.66 5.87
CA VAL A 9 -12.71 12.92 4.70
C VAL A 9 -11.83 11.75 5.13
N GLY A 10 -10.91 11.95 6.07
CA GLY A 10 -10.04 10.87 6.57
C GLY A 10 -10.82 9.73 7.24
N LEU A 11 -11.86 10.05 8.01
CA LEU A 11 -12.75 9.05 8.61
C LEU A 11 -13.47 8.23 7.55
N PHE A 12 -14.14 8.90 6.60
CA PHE A 12 -14.92 8.20 5.57
C PHE A 12 -14.03 7.41 4.60
N LEU A 13 -12.85 7.94 4.26
CA LEU A 13 -11.86 7.23 3.44
C LEU A 13 -11.37 5.96 4.16
N THR A 14 -11.02 6.07 5.44
CA THR A 14 -10.59 4.92 6.24
C THR A 14 -11.69 3.87 6.33
N ALA A 15 -12.92 4.27 6.63
CA ALA A 15 -14.06 3.35 6.68
C ALA A 15 -14.29 2.65 5.33
N SER A 16 -14.23 3.40 4.22
CA SER A 16 -14.36 2.86 2.87
C SER A 16 -13.32 1.78 2.58
N ILE A 17 -12.04 2.04 2.89
CA ILE A 17 -10.94 1.09 2.72
C ILE A 17 -11.13 -0.16 3.57
N MET A 18 -11.54 -0.02 4.84
CA MET A 18 -11.79 -1.17 5.72
C MET A 18 -12.98 -2.02 5.24
N PHE A 19 -14.04 -1.40 4.73
CA PHE A 19 -15.15 -2.15 4.12
C PHE A 19 -14.72 -2.84 2.82
N TRP A 20 -13.82 -2.24 2.05
CA TRP A 20 -13.25 -2.89 0.87
C TRP A 20 -12.39 -4.11 1.26
N TRP A 21 -11.61 -4.01 2.34
CA TRP A 21 -10.86 -5.14 2.86
C TRP A 21 -11.80 -6.30 3.26
N ALA A 22 -12.85 -6.00 4.03
CA ALA A 22 -13.86 -7.00 4.41
C ALA A 22 -14.58 -7.59 3.18
N ARG A 23 -14.75 -6.82 2.11
CA ARG A 23 -15.26 -7.32 0.82
C ARG A 23 -14.29 -8.33 0.21
N THR A 24 -12.98 -8.02 0.10
CA THR A 24 -11.98 -8.93 -0.47
C THR A 24 -11.92 -10.26 0.28
N TYR A 25 -11.98 -10.22 1.62
CA TYR A 25 -12.07 -11.40 2.46
C TYR A 25 -13.32 -12.24 2.18
N ARG A 26 -14.52 -11.63 2.23
CA ARG A 26 -15.79 -12.35 2.02
C ARG A 26 -15.86 -13.01 0.65
N ARG A 27 -15.40 -12.33 -0.40
CA ARG A 27 -15.40 -12.90 -1.76
C ARG A 27 -14.53 -14.16 -1.85
N ALA A 28 -13.35 -14.15 -1.22
CA ALA A 28 -12.49 -15.33 -1.20
C ALA A 28 -13.16 -16.50 -0.46
N VAL A 29 -13.78 -16.26 0.70
CA VAL A 29 -14.48 -17.28 1.49
C VAL A 29 -15.67 -17.87 0.71
N GLU A 30 -16.49 -17.04 0.08
CA GLU A 30 -17.66 -17.48 -0.70
C GLU A 30 -17.28 -18.35 -1.90
N LEU A 31 -16.07 -18.20 -2.44
CA LEU A 31 -15.52 -19.02 -3.52
C LEU A 31 -14.68 -20.20 -3.02
N GLY A 32 -14.55 -20.40 -1.70
CA GLY A 32 -13.70 -21.45 -1.12
C GLY A 32 -12.20 -21.26 -1.40
N MET A 33 -11.75 -20.03 -1.69
CA MET A 33 -10.36 -19.69 -2.01
C MET A 33 -9.54 -19.35 -0.75
N GLY A 34 -8.21 -19.43 -0.86
CA GLY A 34 -7.30 -18.91 0.17
C GLY A 34 -7.34 -17.38 0.29
N LEU A 35 -6.98 -16.87 1.48
CA LEU A 35 -7.11 -15.45 1.85
C LEU A 35 -5.92 -14.55 1.43
N HIS A 36 -5.06 -15.01 0.52
CA HIS A 36 -3.81 -14.34 0.14
C HIS A 36 -4.00 -12.87 -0.24
N ILE A 37 -5.04 -12.55 -1.02
CA ILE A 37 -5.34 -11.17 -1.45
C ILE A 37 -5.75 -10.29 -0.26
N ALA A 38 -6.56 -10.81 0.67
CA ALA A 38 -6.98 -10.05 1.85
C ALA A 38 -5.78 -9.72 2.76
N TRP A 39 -4.84 -10.65 2.91
CA TRP A 39 -3.61 -10.42 3.69
C TRP A 39 -2.63 -9.47 3.01
N ALA A 40 -2.43 -9.61 1.69
CA ALA A 40 -1.63 -8.66 0.92
C ALA A 40 -2.21 -7.25 0.99
N PHE A 41 -3.54 -7.11 0.90
CA PHE A 41 -4.19 -5.81 1.01
C PHE A 41 -4.10 -5.24 2.43
N ALA A 42 -4.18 -6.06 3.48
CA ALA A 42 -3.96 -5.62 4.85
C ALA A 42 -2.57 -4.98 5.06
N ALA A 43 -1.53 -5.50 4.41
CA ALA A 43 -0.19 -4.92 4.46
C ALA A 43 -0.12 -3.52 3.81
N ALA A 44 -0.87 -3.26 2.73
CA ALA A 44 -0.98 -1.92 2.14
C ALA A 44 -1.77 -0.96 3.05
N ILE A 45 -2.85 -1.45 3.67
CA ILE A 45 -3.65 -0.68 4.64
C ILE A 45 -2.80 -0.27 5.84
N TRP A 46 -1.86 -1.11 6.28
CA TRP A 46 -0.93 -0.77 7.35
C TRP A 46 -0.17 0.52 7.08
N LEU A 47 0.46 0.67 5.91
CA LEU A 47 1.18 1.90 5.56
C LEU A 47 0.23 3.11 5.53
N PHE A 48 -0.95 2.96 4.92
CA PHE A 48 -1.97 4.01 4.89
C PHE A 48 -2.36 4.48 6.30
N LEU A 49 -2.62 3.55 7.23
CA LEU A 49 -2.98 3.86 8.61
C LEU A 49 -1.81 4.47 9.39
N VAL A 50 -0.57 4.01 9.18
CA VAL A 50 0.61 4.61 9.80
C VAL A 50 0.73 6.08 9.42
N LEU A 51 0.57 6.42 8.14
CA LEU A 51 0.73 7.78 7.62
C LEU A 51 -0.42 8.72 8.05
N GLY A 52 -1.66 8.25 8.00
CA GLY A 52 -2.86 9.07 8.19
C GLY A 52 -3.49 9.01 9.59
N LEU A 53 -3.16 8.00 10.40
CA LEU A 53 -3.84 7.73 11.68
C LEU A 53 -2.87 7.50 12.84
N PHE A 54 -2.08 6.42 12.81
CA PHE A 54 -1.27 6.01 13.97
C PHE A 54 -0.16 7.00 14.29
N ARG A 55 0.66 7.40 13.30
CA ARG A 55 1.72 8.38 13.54
C ARG A 55 1.15 9.74 14.00
N PRO A 56 0.12 10.33 13.34
CA PRO A 56 -0.51 11.56 13.84
C PRO A 56 -1.01 11.47 15.29
N ILE A 57 -1.62 10.35 15.70
CA ILE A 57 -2.04 10.10 17.08
C ILE A 57 -0.83 10.08 18.03
N LEU A 58 0.22 9.31 17.68
CA LEU A 58 1.43 9.18 18.51
C LEU A 58 2.22 10.50 18.62
N MET A 59 2.14 11.34 17.59
CA MET A 59 2.74 12.68 17.60
C MET A 59 1.82 13.74 18.25
N GLY A 60 0.60 13.37 18.65
CA GLY A 60 -0.36 14.25 19.31
C GLY A 60 -0.94 15.35 18.42
N SER A 61 -0.85 15.23 17.09
CA SER A 61 -1.32 16.28 16.17
C SER A 61 -1.75 15.73 14.81
N TRP A 62 -2.96 16.10 14.37
CA TRP A 62 -3.47 15.81 13.02
C TRP A 62 -2.72 16.57 11.92
N GLY A 63 -1.99 17.64 12.25
CA GLY A 63 -1.14 18.36 11.30
C GLY A 63 0.06 17.55 10.80
N GLU A 64 0.35 16.41 11.45
CA GLU A 64 1.40 15.48 11.03
C GLU A 64 0.95 14.51 9.93
N ALA A 65 -0.35 14.43 9.64
CA ALA A 65 -0.93 13.55 8.63
C ALA A 65 -0.71 14.08 7.20
N VAL A 66 -0.84 13.20 6.20
CA VAL A 66 -0.68 13.53 4.78
C VAL A 66 -1.88 14.34 4.28
N PRO A 67 -1.69 15.47 3.57
CA PRO A 67 -2.78 16.25 2.99
C PRO A 67 -3.38 15.60 1.74
N TYR A 68 -4.68 15.83 1.50
CA TYR A 68 -5.36 15.39 0.28
C TYR A 68 -5.16 16.42 -0.86
N GLY A 69 -4.12 16.23 -1.67
CA GLY A 69 -3.88 17.04 -2.87
C GLY A 69 -2.67 16.57 -3.66
N ILE A 70 -2.66 16.82 -4.98
CA ILE A 70 -1.63 16.27 -5.88
C ILE A 70 -0.25 16.79 -5.53
N PHE A 71 -0.02 18.11 -5.49
CA PHE A 71 1.31 18.63 -5.15
C PHE A 71 1.55 18.66 -3.64
N SER A 72 0.51 18.94 -2.84
CA SER A 72 0.67 19.04 -1.39
C SER A 72 1.11 17.73 -0.71
N HIS A 73 0.71 16.55 -1.23
CA HIS A 73 1.22 15.29 -0.68
C HIS A 73 2.67 15.00 -1.10
N LEU A 74 3.12 15.50 -2.25
CA LEU A 74 4.51 15.42 -2.68
C LEU A 74 5.38 16.34 -1.81
N ASP A 75 4.93 17.57 -1.59
CA ASP A 75 5.58 18.53 -0.69
C ASP A 75 5.69 17.96 0.73
N TRP A 76 4.62 17.34 1.23
CA TRP A 76 4.63 16.63 2.52
C TRP A 76 5.68 15.52 2.56
N THR A 77 5.79 14.72 1.50
CA THR A 77 6.74 13.60 1.41
C THR A 77 8.19 14.09 1.45
N ALA A 78 8.51 15.15 0.70
CA ALA A 78 9.82 15.77 0.71
C ALA A 78 10.13 16.41 2.08
N ALA A 79 9.17 17.17 2.62
CA ALA A 79 9.30 17.82 3.93
C ALA A 79 9.48 16.81 5.07
N PHE A 80 8.81 15.66 5.00
CA PHE A 80 8.97 14.57 5.96
C PHE A 80 10.42 14.08 6.00
N SER A 81 11.02 13.83 4.84
CA SER A 81 12.43 13.40 4.75
C SER A 81 13.38 14.46 5.31
N LEU A 82 13.18 15.73 4.95
CA LEU A 82 13.99 16.84 5.44
C LEU A 82 13.88 17.00 6.97
N ARG A 83 12.67 16.94 7.51
CA ARG A 83 12.41 17.08 8.94
C ARG A 83 13.05 15.98 9.78
N TYR A 84 13.15 14.77 9.25
CA TYR A 84 13.73 13.62 9.94
C TYR A 84 15.18 13.29 9.52
N GLY A 85 15.89 14.25 8.91
CA GLY A 85 17.33 14.11 8.66
C GLY A 85 17.69 13.12 7.55
N ASN A 86 16.93 13.16 6.45
CA ASN A 86 17.11 12.35 5.23
C ASN A 86 16.75 10.86 5.40
N LEU A 87 15.60 10.49 4.82
CA LEU A 87 15.08 9.11 4.85
C LEU A 87 15.95 8.06 4.15
N PHE A 88 16.95 8.44 3.34
CA PHE A 88 17.87 7.45 2.78
C PHE A 88 18.66 6.69 3.86
N TYR A 89 18.83 7.28 5.05
CA TYR A 89 19.50 6.63 6.17
C TYR A 89 18.54 5.84 7.08
N ASN A 90 17.23 5.81 6.79
CA ASN A 90 16.31 4.95 7.50
C ASN A 90 16.38 3.53 6.91
N PRO A 91 16.77 2.50 7.70
CA PRO A 91 16.95 1.15 7.18
C PRO A 91 15.65 0.51 6.66
N PHE A 92 14.50 0.84 7.25
CA PHE A 92 13.20 0.33 6.76
C PHE A 92 12.76 1.01 5.46
N HIS A 93 13.12 2.29 5.26
CA HIS A 93 12.89 2.96 3.99
C HIS A 93 13.78 2.35 2.88
N ALA A 94 15.05 2.08 3.17
CA ALA A 94 15.94 1.38 2.26
C ALA A 94 15.41 -0.02 1.89
N LEU A 95 14.96 -0.81 2.88
CA LEU A 95 14.31 -2.10 2.64
C LEU A 95 13.06 -1.96 1.78
N SER A 96 12.22 -0.95 2.02
CA SER A 96 11.03 -0.70 1.20
C SER A 96 11.39 -0.41 -0.27
N ILE A 97 12.48 0.31 -0.54
CA ILE A 97 12.98 0.54 -1.90
C ILE A 97 13.46 -0.78 -2.53
N VAL A 98 14.20 -1.60 -1.79
CA VAL A 98 14.64 -2.92 -2.27
C VAL A 98 13.45 -3.78 -2.69
N PHE A 99 12.39 -3.83 -1.87
CA PHE A 99 11.18 -4.60 -2.22
C PHE A 99 10.36 -3.97 -3.35
N LEU A 100 10.34 -2.64 -3.47
CA LEU A 100 9.70 -1.96 -4.59
C LEU A 100 10.40 -2.31 -5.91
N TYR A 101 11.73 -2.17 -5.96
CA TYR A 101 12.53 -2.53 -7.13
C TYR A 101 12.50 -4.03 -7.41
N GLY A 102 12.59 -4.85 -6.35
CA GLY A 102 12.46 -6.29 -6.42
C GLY A 102 11.12 -6.73 -6.99
N SER A 103 10.02 -6.03 -6.68
CA SER A 103 8.70 -6.34 -7.25
C SER A 103 8.65 -6.09 -8.76
N ALA A 104 9.20 -4.96 -9.22
CA ALA A 104 9.29 -4.67 -10.65
C ALA A 104 10.18 -5.68 -11.37
N LEU A 105 11.34 -6.02 -10.79
CA LEU A 105 12.27 -7.01 -11.31
C LEU A 105 11.60 -8.39 -11.42
N LEU A 106 11.01 -8.88 -10.33
CA LEU A 106 10.40 -10.21 -10.29
C LEU A 106 9.21 -10.30 -11.23
N PHE A 107 8.37 -9.26 -11.32
CA PHE A 107 7.24 -9.31 -12.23
C PHE A 107 7.69 -9.20 -13.70
N ALA A 108 8.74 -8.43 -14.00
CA ALA A 108 9.34 -8.42 -15.33
C ALA A 108 9.90 -9.79 -15.71
N MET A 109 10.65 -10.43 -14.80
CA MET A 109 11.18 -11.78 -14.99
C MET A 109 10.06 -12.79 -15.19
N HIS A 110 9.08 -12.81 -14.29
CA HIS A 110 7.96 -13.75 -14.34
C HIS A 110 7.11 -13.55 -15.59
N GLY A 111 6.64 -12.32 -15.87
CA GLY A 111 5.82 -12.02 -17.03
C GLY A 111 6.52 -12.34 -18.35
N ALA A 112 7.81 -11.99 -18.49
CA ALA A 112 8.59 -12.36 -19.67
C ALA A 112 8.79 -13.88 -19.79
N THR A 113 9.00 -14.57 -18.66
CA THR A 113 9.16 -16.03 -18.63
C THR A 113 7.87 -16.73 -19.09
N ILE A 114 6.73 -16.37 -18.48
CA ILE A 114 5.42 -16.94 -18.85
C ILE A 114 5.16 -16.71 -20.34
N LEU A 115 5.34 -15.48 -20.83
CA LEU A 115 5.18 -15.17 -22.26
C LEU A 115 6.13 -16.00 -23.15
N ALA A 116 7.38 -16.23 -22.75
CA ALA A 116 8.33 -17.03 -23.50
C ALA A 116 7.92 -18.51 -23.62
N VAL A 117 7.22 -19.04 -22.62
CA VAL A 117 6.73 -20.44 -22.57
C VAL A 117 5.25 -20.60 -22.91
N THR A 118 4.55 -19.55 -23.33
CA THR A 118 3.15 -19.63 -23.79
C THR A 118 2.93 -20.66 -24.90
N ARG A 119 3.93 -20.86 -25.77
CA ARG A 119 3.88 -21.89 -26.83
C ARG A 119 3.74 -23.32 -26.29
N TYR A 120 4.03 -23.51 -25.01
CA TYR A 120 3.89 -24.77 -24.27
C TYR A 120 2.71 -24.73 -23.27
N GLY A 121 1.87 -23.69 -23.32
CA GLY A 121 0.74 -23.49 -22.42
C GLY A 121 1.13 -23.07 -21.01
N GLY A 122 2.31 -22.46 -20.81
CA GLY A 122 2.83 -22.11 -19.49
C GLY A 122 2.01 -21.06 -18.71
N GLU A 123 1.12 -20.33 -19.37
CA GLU A 123 0.16 -19.43 -18.73
C GLU A 123 -0.97 -20.15 -17.99
N ARG A 124 -1.17 -21.45 -18.23
CA ARG A 124 -2.17 -22.29 -17.54
C ARG A 124 -1.63 -22.76 -16.19
N GLU A 125 -1.17 -21.82 -15.37
CA GLU A 125 -0.33 -22.08 -14.19
C GLU A 125 -0.93 -23.07 -13.18
N ILE A 126 -2.25 -23.06 -12.99
CA ILE A 126 -2.95 -23.98 -12.07
C ILE A 126 -2.77 -25.44 -12.50
N GLU A 127 -2.64 -25.70 -13.79
CA GLU A 127 -2.50 -27.05 -14.34
C GLU A 127 -1.03 -27.49 -14.45
N GLN A 128 -0.10 -26.52 -14.34
CA GLN A 128 1.34 -26.76 -14.40
C GLN A 128 1.96 -27.01 -13.01
N ILE A 129 1.25 -26.64 -11.93
CA ILE A 129 1.62 -26.89 -10.53
C ILE A 129 1.10 -28.25 -10.08
#